data_AF-A0A350WTG5-F1
#
_entry.id   AF-A0A350WTG5-F1
#
_cell.length_a   1.000
_cell.length_b   1.000
_cell.length_c   1.000
_cell.angle_alpha   90.00
_cell.angle_beta   90.00
_cell.angle_gamma   90.00
#
_symmetry.space_group_name_H-M   'P 1'
#
loop_
_entity.id
_entity.type
_entity.pdbx_description
1 polymer ?
#
loop_
_entity_poly.entity_id
_entity_poly.type
_entity_poly.pdbx_seq_one_letter_code
_entity_poly.pdbx_strand_id
1 'polypeptide(L)'
;MNRDGHHYNYPMLKPTDLILVCLLPTPRDLEIARLLGWYRIPLRTAPKVVSVDYLAFYQPASFGDRSGADEFITPVRGHELTTRGEL
;
A
#
# COMPACT_ATOMS: atom_id res chain seq x y z
N MET A 1 -10.71 -10.13 28.51
CA MET A 1 -12.07 -9.82 28.02
C MET A 1 -11.89 -8.95 26.78
N ASN A 2 -11.63 -9.58 25.63
CA ASN A 2 -11.47 -8.88 24.36
C ASN A 2 -12.87 -8.75 23.75
N ARG A 3 -13.55 -7.66 24.05
CA ARG A 3 -14.58 -7.06 23.19
C ARG A 3 -13.73 -6.21 22.24
N ASP A 4 -13.55 -6.56 20.98
CA ASP A 4 -14.54 -6.35 19.94
C ASP A 4 -14.27 -7.31 18.76
N GLY A 5 -15.33 -7.99 18.31
CA GLY A 5 -15.32 -8.95 17.21
C GLY A 5 -15.21 -8.31 15.82
N HIS A 6 -14.25 -7.42 15.61
CA HIS A 6 -13.86 -7.00 14.27
C HIS A 6 -12.77 -7.95 13.79
N HIS A 7 -13.15 -8.95 12.99
CA HIS A 7 -12.22 -9.64 12.08
C HIS A 7 -11.73 -8.63 11.04
N TYR A 8 -10.86 -7.70 11.45
CA TYR A 8 -9.93 -7.12 10.51
C TYR A 8 -9.11 -8.29 10.00
N ASN A 9 -9.20 -8.55 8.71
CA ASN A 9 -8.41 -9.54 8.02
C ASN A 9 -6.97 -8.99 7.98
N TYR A 10 -6.34 -8.86 9.14
CA TYR A 10 -4.94 -8.53 9.23
C TYR A 10 -4.21 -9.68 8.57
N PRO A 11 -3.47 -9.42 7.49
CA PRO A 11 -2.65 -10.48 6.93
C PRO A 11 -1.73 -10.97 8.03
N MET A 12 -1.70 -12.29 8.23
CA MET A 12 -0.81 -12.90 9.20
C MET A 12 0.61 -12.82 8.64
N LEU A 13 1.25 -11.66 8.84
CA LEU A 13 2.60 -11.36 8.37
C LEU A 13 3.57 -12.37 8.97
N LYS A 14 4.39 -12.97 8.12
CA LYS A 14 5.49 -13.84 8.52
C LYS A 14 6.77 -13.01 8.64
N PRO A 15 7.74 -13.40 9.48
CA PRO A 15 9.04 -12.71 9.57
C PRO A 15 9.82 -12.66 8.26
N THR A 16 9.49 -13.54 7.31
CA THR A 16 10.13 -13.63 5.99
C THR A 16 9.41 -12.85 4.90
N ASP A 17 8.22 -12.32 5.17
CA ASP A 17 7.45 -11.59 4.16
C ASP A 17 8.16 -10.29 3.80
N LEU A 18 8.32 -10.04 2.51
CA LEU A 18 8.85 -8.79 1.99
C LEU A 18 7.73 -7.75 1.91
N ILE A 19 7.94 -6.62 2.57
CA ILE A 19 6.99 -5.51 2.59
C ILE A 19 7.64 -4.32 1.89
N LEU A 20 6.99 -3.82 0.84
CA LEU A 20 7.37 -2.56 0.22
C LEU A 20 6.57 -1.41 0.83
N VAL A 21 7.29 -0.47 1.46
CA VAL A 21 6.70 0.75 2.01
C VAL A 21 6.58 1.80 0.91
N CYS A 22 5.35 2.13 0.55
CA CYS A 22 4.99 3.08 -0.48
C CYS A 22 4.62 4.43 0.15
N LEU A 23 5.27 5.50 -0.31
CA LEU A 23 4.84 6.85 0.02
C LEU A 23 3.57 7.19 -0.76
N LEU A 24 2.48 7.45 -0.06
CA LEU A 24 1.22 7.81 -0.68
C LEU A 24 1.01 9.33 -0.57
N PRO A 25 1.26 10.12 -1.64
CA PRO A 25 1.47 11.56 -1.49
C PRO A 25 0.22 12.36 -1.14
N THR A 26 -0.97 11.91 -1.56
CA THR A 26 -2.23 12.64 -1.34
C THR A 26 -3.38 11.71 -0.95
N PRO A 27 -4.41 12.18 -0.22
CA PRO A 27 -5.61 11.40 0.07
C PRO A 27 -6.29 10.82 -1.18
N ARG A 28 -6.25 11.55 -2.31
CA ARG A 28 -6.80 11.10 -3.58
C ARG A 28 -6.10 9.85 -4.11
N ASP A 29 -4.79 9.71 -3.90
CA ASP A 29 -4.05 8.52 -4.33
C ASP A 29 -4.51 7.28 -3.56
N LEU A 30 -4.90 7.44 -2.30
CA LEU A 30 -5.44 6.36 -1.45
C LEU A 30 -6.81 5.94 -1.92
N GLU A 31 -7.66 6.90 -2.27
CA GLU A 31 -8.97 6.63 -2.86
C GLU A 31 -8.83 5.85 -4.17
N ILE A 32 -7.93 6.27 -5.07
CA ILE A 32 -7.66 5.58 -6.33
C ILE A 32 -7.15 4.16 -6.06
N ALA A 33 -6.14 3.99 -5.20
CA ALA A 33 -5.58 2.69 -4.87
C ALA A 33 -6.63 1.74 -4.26
N ARG A 34 -7.50 2.25 -3.39
CA ARG A 34 -8.58 1.49 -2.76
C ARG A 34 -9.68 1.11 -3.75
N LEU A 35 -10.06 2.00 -4.66
CA LEU A 35 -11.13 1.78 -5.62
C LEU A 35 -10.70 0.89 -6.79
N LEU A 36 -9.51 1.13 -7.34
CA LEU A 36 -9.01 0.40 -8.51
C LEU A 36 -8.23 -0.87 -8.14
N GLY A 37 -7.75 -0.97 -6.89
CA GLY A 37 -7.02 -2.14 -6.41
C GLY A 37 -5.58 -2.24 -6.91
N TRP A 38 -5.04 -1.16 -7.49
CA TRP A 38 -3.66 -1.09 -7.95
C TRP A 38 -2.98 0.22 -7.54
N TYR A 39 -1.66 0.19 -7.41
CA TYR A 39 -0.82 1.36 -7.12
C TYR A 39 0.37 1.40 -8.07
N ARG A 40 0.78 2.60 -8.50
CA ARG A 40 1.86 2.82 -9.48
C ARG A 40 3.10 3.37 -8.81
N ILE A 41 4.24 2.81 -9.18
CA ILE A 41 5.55 3.34 -8.81
C ILE A 41 6.26 3.74 -10.10
N PRO A 42 6.77 4.98 -10.23
CA PRO A 42 7.53 5.37 -11.41
C PRO A 42 8.77 4.48 -11.56
N LEU A 43 8.98 3.90 -12.74
CA LEU A 43 10.09 2.97 -12.99
C LEU A 43 11.46 3.55 -12.59
N ARG A 44 11.69 4.84 -12.85
CA ARG A 44 12.95 5.53 -12.51
C ARG A 44 13.28 5.56 -11.02
N THR A 45 12.27 5.48 -10.16
CA THR A 45 12.39 5.53 -8.70
C THR A 45 11.96 4.22 -8.04
N ALA A 46 11.59 3.22 -8.83
CA ALA A 46 11.15 1.94 -8.29
C ALA A 46 12.35 1.22 -7.64
N PRO A 47 12.12 0.50 -6.52
CA PRO A 47 13.13 -0.39 -5.96
C PRO A 47 13.48 -1.49 -6.98
N LYS A 48 14.68 -2.06 -6.85
CA LYS A 48 15.11 -3.19 -7.70
C LYS A 48 14.22 -4.42 -7.53
N VAL A 49 13.61 -4.57 -6.35
CA VAL A 49 12.69 -5.67 -6.02
C VAL A 49 11.28 -5.10 -5.90
N VAL A 50 10.41 -5.48 -6.84
CA VAL A 50 8.98 -5.11 -6.84
C VAL A 50 8.06 -6.32 -6.64
N SER A 51 8.60 -7.53 -6.80
CA SER A 51 7.92 -8.77 -6.41
C SER A 51 8.06 -8.94 -4.90
N VAL A 52 7.08 -8.44 -4.16
CA VAL A 52 6.99 -8.46 -2.70
C VAL A 52 5.66 -9.08 -2.27
N ASP A 53 5.55 -9.50 -1.01
CA ASP A 53 4.35 -10.13 -0.48
C ASP A 53 3.28 -9.10 -0.13
N TYR A 54 3.69 -7.92 0.36
CA TYR A 54 2.78 -6.86 0.82
C TYR A 54 3.23 -5.46 0.39
N LEU A 55 2.25 -4.57 0.26
CA LEU A 55 2.45 -3.12 0.22
C LEU A 55 1.97 -2.52 1.55
N ALA A 56 2.75 -1.59 2.09
CA ALA A 56 2.35 -0.74 3.20
C ALA A 56 2.33 0.72 2.73
N PHE A 57 1.29 1.49 3.05
CA PHE A 57 1.16 2.89 2.60
C PHE A 57 1.43 3.89 3.72
N TYR A 58 2.55 4.61 3.60
CA TYR A 58 2.89 5.72 4.48
C TYR A 58 2.21 7.02 4.03
N GLN A 59 1.57 7.69 4.98
CA GLN A 59 0.73 8.88 4.75
C GLN A 59 1.43 10.13 5.32
N PRO A 60 1.99 11.01 4.47
CA PRO A 60 2.72 12.19 4.90
C PRO A 60 1.77 13.30 5.37
N ALA A 61 2.32 14.47 5.73
CA ALA A 61 1.57 15.60 6.31
C ALA A 61 0.39 16.10 5.46
N SER A 62 0.34 15.77 4.16
CA SER A 62 -0.81 16.04 3.29
C SER A 62 -2.11 15.35 3.73
N PHE A 63 -2.03 14.41 4.67
CA PHE A 63 -3.17 13.74 5.29
C PHE A 63 -3.72 14.46 6.53
N GLY A 64 -3.17 15.63 6.90
CA GLY A 64 -3.64 16.40 8.05
C GLY A 64 -3.58 15.61 9.35
N ASP A 65 -4.67 15.61 10.11
CA ASP A 65 -4.79 14.87 11.38
C ASP A 65 -4.62 13.36 11.24
N ARG A 66 -4.69 12.83 10.00
CA ARG A 66 -4.46 11.42 9.68
C ARG A 66 -3.02 11.13 9.22
N SER A 67 -2.14 12.12 9.20
CA SER A 67 -0.73 11.90 8.86
C SER A 67 -0.06 10.98 9.89
N GLY A 68 0.68 9.99 9.39
CA GLY A 68 1.31 8.98 10.26
C GLY A 68 0.32 8.09 11.01
N ALA A 69 -0.99 8.22 10.78
CA ALA A 69 -2.01 7.35 11.35
C ALA A 69 -2.22 6.13 10.44
N ASP A 70 -2.43 4.97 11.07
CA ASP A 70 -2.87 3.70 10.46
C ASP A 70 -2.22 3.34 9.11
N GLU A 71 -1.18 2.52 9.17
CA GLU A 71 -0.58 1.93 7.97
C GLU A 71 -1.58 0.98 7.29
N PHE A 72 -1.99 1.31 6.07
CA PHE A 72 -2.75 0.38 5.24
C PHE A 72 -1.79 -0.66 4.66
N ILE A 73 -1.96 -1.91 5.08
CA ILE A 73 -1.18 -3.06 4.58
C ILE A 73 -2.09 -3.93 3.71
N THR A 74 -1.64 -4.27 2.51
CA THR A 74 -2.40 -5.10 1.56
C THR A 74 -1.50 -6.14 0.88
N PRO A 75 -1.97 -7.39 0.70
CA PRO A 75 -1.23 -8.40 -0.05
C PRO A 75 -1.10 -8.00 -1.52
N VAL A 76 0.06 -8.24 -2.09
CA VAL A 76 0.31 -8.07 -3.53
C VAL A 76 -0.17 -9.32 -4.27
N ARG A 77 -0.98 -9.11 -5.30
CA ARG A 77 -1.48 -10.20 -6.16
C ARG A 77 -0.69 -10.35 -7.47
N GLY A 78 0.13 -9.36 -7.81
CA GLY A 78 0.93 -9.31 -9.03
C GLY A 78 1.48 -7.91 -9.25
N HIS A 79 2.34 -7.79 -10.26
CA HIS A 79 2.85 -6.52 -10.75
C HIS A 79 2.96 -6.57 -12.27
N GLU A 80 2.81 -5.43 -12.92
CA GLU A 80 2.92 -5.29 -14.37
C GLU A 80 3.70 -4.01 -14.69
N LEU A 81 4.50 -4.06 -15.74
CA LEU A 81 5.15 -2.87 -16.30
C LEU A 81 4.26 -2.32 -17.41
N THR A 82 3.82 -1.07 -17.25
CA THR A 82 2.93 -0.39 -18.20
C THR A 82 3.44 1.02 -18.51
N THR A 83 3.04 1.57 -19.66
CA THR A 83 3.33 2.95 -20.03
C THR A 83 2.25 3.90 -19.50
N ARG A 84 2.59 5.18 -19.36
CA ARG A 84 1.64 6.19 -18.82
C ARG A 84 0.36 6.34 -19.65
N GLY A 85 0.40 6.03 -20.95
CA GLY A 85 -0.75 6.15 -21.85
C GLY A 85 -1.74 4.99 -21.78
N GLU A 86 -1.38 3.89 -21.10
CA GLU A 86 -2.17 2.65 -21.02
C GLU A 86 -2.93 2.54 -19.68
N LEU A 87 -3.00 3.63 -18.92
CA LEU A 87 -3.48 3.71 -17.53
C LEU A 87 -4.71 4.60 -17.35
#